data_AF-A0A0B8Q053-F1
#
_entry.id   AF-A0A0B8Q053-F1
#
_cell.length_a   1.000
_cell.length_b   1.000
_cell.length_c   1.000
_cell.angle_alpha   90.00
_cell.angle_beta   90.00
_cell.angle_gamma   90.00
#
_symmetry.space_group_name_H-M   'P 1'
#
loop_
_entity.id
_entity.type
_entity.pdbx_description
1 polymer ?
#
loop_
_entity_poly.entity_id
_entity_poly.type
_entity_poly.pdbx_seq_one_letter_code
_entity_poly.pdbx_strand_id
1 'polypeptide(L)'
;MDCAHGATYHIAPSVFKELGAELVLMGCEPDGLNINKEVGATDVRALQQRVVEEKADLGLAFDGDGDRIIMVDHKGNKVDGDQIAYIIARDALRRGELKGGVVGTLMTNLGMENGLKQLGIPFSRAAVGDRYVMEQLVEKAGRSVLKTQATLSYLIR
;
A
#
# COMPACT_ATOMS: atom_id res chain seq x y z
N MET A 1 -5.46 4.29 12.27
CA MET A 1 -5.32 4.88 10.92
C MET A 1 -4.65 6.22 11.05
N ASP A 2 -3.55 6.39 10.32
CA ASP A 2 -2.75 7.60 10.25
C ASP A 2 -2.93 8.27 8.90
N CYS A 3 -3.49 9.49 8.89
CA CYS A 3 -3.73 10.25 7.67
C CYS A 3 -2.68 11.36 7.43
N ALA A 4 -1.55 11.34 8.14
CA ALA A 4 -0.41 12.24 7.96
C ALA A 4 -0.70 13.75 8.06
N HIS A 5 -1.85 14.14 8.63
CA HIS A 5 -2.41 15.49 8.54
C HIS A 5 -2.53 15.98 7.09
N GLY A 6 -2.70 15.04 6.16
CA GLY A 6 -2.72 15.27 4.72
C GLY A 6 -4.12 15.32 4.12
N ALA A 7 -4.21 15.18 2.81
CA ALA A 7 -5.45 15.23 2.03
C ALA A 7 -6.48 14.17 2.47
N THR A 8 -6.03 13.03 3.00
CA THR A 8 -6.88 11.90 3.37
C THR A 8 -7.54 12.03 4.75
N TYR A 9 -7.25 13.10 5.51
CA TYR A 9 -7.64 13.25 6.92
C TYR A 9 -9.14 13.08 7.22
N HIS A 10 -10.02 13.44 6.26
CA HIS A 10 -11.47 13.34 6.40
C HIS A 10 -12.07 12.23 5.52
N ILE A 11 -11.46 11.95 4.36
CA ILE A 11 -11.98 10.96 3.40
C ILE A 11 -11.71 9.54 3.90
N ALA A 12 -10.47 9.22 4.26
CA ALA A 12 -10.11 7.85 4.65
C ALA A 12 -10.89 7.37 5.88
N PRO A 13 -11.03 8.15 6.98
CA PRO A 13 -11.85 7.73 8.11
C PRO A 13 -13.32 7.50 7.75
N SER A 14 -13.89 8.31 6.84
CA SER A 14 -15.29 8.19 6.43
C SER A 14 -15.54 6.89 5.66
N VAL A 15 -14.68 6.59 4.67
CA VAL A 15 -14.77 5.37 3.86
C VAL A 15 -14.67 4.11 4.73
N PHE A 16 -13.69 4.06 5.64
CA PHE A 16 -13.52 2.87 6.47
C PHE A 16 -14.62 2.69 7.52
N LYS A 17 -15.19 3.78 8.04
CA LYS A 17 -16.37 3.71 8.91
C LYS A 17 -17.58 3.16 8.16
N GLU A 18 -17.82 3.57 6.92
CA GLU A 18 -18.90 3.01 6.09
C GLU A 18 -18.71 1.52 5.80
N LEU A 19 -17.46 1.06 5.68
CA LEU A 19 -17.13 -0.36 5.56
C LEU A 19 -17.27 -1.15 6.88
N GLY A 20 -17.66 -0.49 7.98
CA GLY A 20 -17.91 -1.12 9.28
C GLY A 20 -16.66 -1.28 10.15
N ALA A 21 -15.56 -0.58 9.85
CA ALA A 21 -14.34 -0.65 10.66
C ALA A 21 -14.47 0.19 11.94
N GLU A 22 -14.00 -0.37 13.06
CA GLU A 22 -13.71 0.39 14.27
C GLU A 22 -12.37 1.11 14.10
N LEU A 23 -12.37 2.44 14.26
CA LEU A 23 -11.20 3.26 13.92
C LEU A 23 -10.65 4.02 15.12
N VAL A 24 -9.37 3.78 15.40
CA VAL A 24 -8.52 4.70 16.17
C VAL A 24 -7.79 5.61 15.17
N LEU A 25 -8.01 6.91 15.27
CA LEU A 25 -7.46 7.91 14.33
C LEU A 25 -6.20 8.57 14.90
N MET A 26 -5.27 8.90 14.01
CA MET A 26 -4.09 9.73 14.26
C MET A 26 -3.77 10.49 12.97
N GLY A 27 -3.04 11.61 13.06
CA GLY A 27 -2.73 12.39 11.86
C GLY A 27 -3.97 12.94 11.14
N CYS A 28 -5.06 13.25 11.86
CA CYS A 28 -6.35 13.66 11.27
C CYS A 28 -6.75 15.12 11.59
N GLU A 29 -5.87 15.90 12.19
CA GLU A 29 -6.13 17.29 12.60
C GLU A 29 -5.14 18.25 11.93
N PRO A 30 -5.31 18.56 10.62
CA PRO A 30 -4.38 19.42 9.91
C PRO A 30 -4.48 20.87 10.37
N ASP A 31 -3.33 21.52 10.59
CA ASP A 31 -3.22 22.96 10.93
C ASP A 31 -2.58 23.80 9.80
N GLY A 32 -2.24 23.16 8.68
CA GLY A 32 -1.56 23.75 7.53
C GLY A 32 -0.03 23.72 7.59
N LEU A 33 0.56 23.32 8.72
CA LEU A 33 2.01 23.25 8.95
C LEU A 33 2.48 21.85 9.42
N ASN A 34 1.57 21.00 9.87
CA ASN A 34 1.85 19.70 10.49
C ASN A 34 1.78 18.48 9.55
N ILE A 35 1.68 18.68 8.25
CA ILE A 35 1.67 17.59 7.26
C ILE A 35 2.95 16.75 7.34
N ASN A 36 2.82 15.42 7.39
CA ASN A 36 3.89 14.43 7.52
C ASN A 36 4.82 14.60 8.75
N LYS A 37 4.43 15.43 9.73
CA LYS A 37 5.29 15.72 10.89
C LYS A 37 5.20 14.59 11.92
N GLU A 38 6.18 13.69 11.90
CA GLU A 38 6.29 12.53 12.82
C GLU A 38 5.10 11.55 12.71
N VAL A 39 4.40 11.60 11.57
CA VAL A 39 3.23 10.77 11.23
C VAL A 39 3.27 10.38 9.76
N GLY A 40 2.41 9.44 9.37
CA GLY A 40 2.18 9.03 8.00
C GLY A 40 3.11 7.94 7.49
N ALA A 41 3.02 7.65 6.19
CA ALA A 41 3.77 6.57 5.56
C ALA A 41 5.30 6.75 5.64
N THR A 42 5.77 7.99 5.82
CA THR A 42 7.20 8.32 6.01
C THR A 42 7.70 8.04 7.41
N ASP A 43 6.85 8.11 8.43
CA ASP A 43 7.20 7.83 9.82
C ASP A 43 6.10 7.04 10.53
N VAL A 44 6.25 5.71 10.51
CA VAL A 44 5.27 4.78 11.06
C VAL A 44 5.50 4.44 12.53
N ARG A 45 6.51 5.02 13.20
CA ARG A 45 6.89 4.63 14.57
C ARG A 45 5.73 4.80 15.56
N ALA A 46 5.06 5.96 15.48
CA ALA A 46 3.89 6.25 16.30
C ALA A 46 2.73 5.29 15.99
N LEU A 47 2.50 4.97 14.71
CA LEU A 47 1.47 4.01 14.32
C LEU A 47 1.78 2.60 14.84
N GLN A 48 3.04 2.15 14.76
CA GLN A 48 3.46 0.84 15.26
C GLN A 48 3.19 0.68 16.75
N GLN A 49 3.56 1.69 17.54
CA GLN A 49 3.29 1.72 18.96
C GLN A 49 1.78 1.67 19.24
N ARG A 50 1.01 2.53 18.56
CA ARG A 50 -0.44 2.61 18.74
C ARG A 50 -1.15 1.29 18.41
N VAL A 51 -0.73 0.58 17.35
CA VAL A 51 -1.33 -0.71 16.98
C VAL A 51 -1.17 -1.74 18.10
N VAL A 52 0.01 -1.81 18.72
CA VAL A 52 0.27 -2.75 19.83
C VAL A 52 -0.48 -2.33 21.10
N GLU A 53 -0.49 -1.04 21.43
CA GLU A 53 -1.18 -0.49 22.60
C GLU A 53 -2.70 -0.72 22.55
N GLU A 54 -3.30 -0.43 21.41
CA GLU A 54 -4.75 -0.59 21.18
C GLU A 54 -5.15 -2.03 20.86
N LYS A 55 -4.16 -2.94 20.70
CA LYS A 55 -4.36 -4.32 20.20
C LYS A 55 -5.15 -4.35 18.89
N ALA A 56 -4.88 -3.39 18.02
CA ALA A 56 -5.55 -3.29 16.73
C ALA A 56 -5.12 -4.42 15.80
N ASP A 57 -6.05 -4.91 14.97
CA ASP A 57 -5.75 -5.95 13.98
C ASP A 57 -4.79 -5.47 12.89
N LEU A 58 -4.87 -4.16 12.57
CA LEU A 58 -4.18 -3.55 11.45
C LEU A 58 -3.99 -2.03 11.65
N GLY A 59 -2.79 -1.55 11.34
CA GLY A 59 -2.49 -0.13 11.15
C GLY A 59 -2.39 0.23 9.67
N LEU A 60 -2.93 1.40 9.31
CA LEU A 60 -2.81 2.00 7.97
C LEU A 60 -2.20 3.39 8.12
N ALA A 61 -1.13 3.67 7.37
CA ALA A 61 -0.51 4.98 7.28
C ALA A 61 -0.52 5.48 5.84
N PHE A 62 -1.18 6.60 5.61
CA PHE A 62 -1.15 7.33 4.34
C PHE A 62 -0.03 8.38 4.37
N ASP A 63 0.39 8.89 3.23
CA ASP A 63 1.18 10.11 3.16
C ASP A 63 0.31 11.35 2.92
N GLY A 64 0.98 12.50 2.85
CA GLY A 64 0.34 13.81 2.81
C GLY A 64 -0.66 14.03 1.66
N ASP A 65 -0.46 13.43 0.48
CA ASP A 65 -1.39 13.50 -0.65
C ASP A 65 -2.21 12.20 -0.84
N GLY A 66 -1.86 11.13 -0.14
CA GLY A 66 -2.61 9.88 -0.11
C GLY A 66 -2.30 8.94 -1.28
N ASP A 67 -1.19 9.17 -2.00
CA ASP A 67 -0.76 8.31 -3.10
C ASP A 67 0.06 7.10 -2.64
N ARG A 68 0.49 7.09 -1.37
CA ARG A 68 1.21 5.99 -0.73
C ARG A 68 0.50 5.49 0.51
N ILE A 69 0.64 4.19 0.72
CA ILE A 69 0.20 3.50 1.92
C ILE A 69 1.31 2.59 2.46
N ILE A 70 1.47 2.62 3.78
CA ILE A 70 2.21 1.61 4.54
C ILE A 70 1.25 0.98 5.54
N MET A 71 1.40 -0.32 5.73
CA MET A 71 0.59 -1.08 6.68
C MET A 71 1.44 -1.48 7.89
N VAL A 72 0.77 -1.76 9.01
CA VAL A 72 1.38 -2.31 10.22
C VAL A 72 0.54 -3.48 10.69
N ASP A 73 1.14 -4.65 10.89
CA ASP A 73 0.42 -5.82 11.39
C ASP A 73 0.10 -5.71 12.90
N HIS A 74 -0.76 -6.59 13.40
CA HIS A 74 -1.12 -6.69 14.83
C HIS A 74 0.05 -6.87 15.81
N LYS A 75 1.26 -7.20 15.33
CA LYS A 75 2.48 -7.31 16.16
C LYS A 75 3.33 -6.05 16.11
N GLY A 76 2.88 -5.02 15.39
CA GLY A 76 3.63 -3.78 15.19
C GLY A 76 4.69 -3.87 14.10
N ASN A 77 4.71 -4.91 13.25
CA ASN A 77 5.67 -4.98 12.15
C ASN A 77 5.22 -4.11 10.97
N LYS A 78 6.15 -3.35 10.40
CA LYS A 78 5.93 -2.62 9.16
C LYS A 78 5.72 -3.60 8.00
N VAL A 79 4.69 -3.32 7.20
CA VAL A 79 4.36 -4.01 5.95
C VAL A 79 4.44 -2.99 4.82
N ASP A 80 5.48 -3.11 3.99
CA ASP A 80 5.78 -2.16 2.92
C ASP A 80 5.04 -2.44 1.59
N GLY A 81 5.26 -1.59 0.59
CA GLY A 81 4.60 -1.69 -0.71
C GLY A 81 4.85 -3.02 -1.44
N ASP A 82 6.03 -3.61 -1.31
CA ASP A 82 6.36 -4.89 -1.93
C ASP A 82 5.57 -6.03 -1.27
N GLN A 83 5.48 -6.02 0.06
CA GLN A 83 4.69 -6.99 0.82
C GLN A 83 3.19 -6.83 0.55
N ILE A 84 2.68 -5.59 0.50
CA ILE A 84 1.28 -5.28 0.17
C ILE A 84 0.95 -5.80 -1.23
N ALA A 85 1.77 -5.45 -2.24
CA ALA A 85 1.56 -5.89 -3.61
C ALA A 85 1.66 -7.43 -3.75
N TYR A 86 2.52 -8.09 -2.99
CA TYR A 86 2.58 -9.55 -2.94
C TYR A 86 1.29 -10.17 -2.38
N ILE A 87 0.78 -9.64 -1.26
CA ILE A 87 -0.49 -10.11 -0.66
C ILE A 87 -1.62 -10.00 -1.67
N ILE A 88 -1.70 -8.87 -2.37
CA ILE A 88 -2.72 -8.60 -3.38
C ILE A 88 -2.58 -9.53 -4.59
N ALA A 89 -1.36 -9.70 -5.12
CA ALA A 89 -1.12 -10.58 -6.26
C ALA A 89 -1.48 -12.04 -5.93
N ARG A 90 -1.13 -12.50 -4.73
CA ARG A 90 -1.48 -13.84 -4.26
C ARG A 90 -2.99 -14.02 -4.10
N ASP A 91 -3.69 -13.02 -3.57
CA ASP A 91 -5.14 -13.07 -3.41
C ASP A 91 -5.86 -13.05 -4.77
N ALA A 92 -5.46 -12.17 -5.69
CA ALA A 92 -5.98 -12.13 -7.04
C ALA A 92 -5.74 -13.45 -7.80
N LEU A 93 -4.59 -14.10 -7.59
CA LEU A 93 -4.31 -15.44 -8.14
C LEU A 93 -5.28 -16.48 -7.57
N ARG A 94 -5.51 -16.48 -6.25
CA ARG A 94 -6.44 -17.41 -5.59
C ARG A 94 -7.88 -17.25 -6.07
N ARG A 95 -8.30 -16.02 -6.38
CA ARG A 95 -9.62 -15.72 -6.95
C ARG A 95 -9.72 -15.98 -8.46
N GLY A 96 -8.61 -16.31 -9.13
CA GLY A 96 -8.58 -16.47 -10.59
C GLY A 96 -8.70 -15.14 -11.36
N GLU A 97 -8.51 -14.02 -10.69
CA GLU A 97 -8.64 -12.67 -11.25
C GLU A 97 -7.31 -12.10 -11.75
N LEU A 98 -6.18 -12.68 -11.33
CA LEU A 98 -4.86 -12.25 -11.77
C LEU A 98 -4.61 -12.71 -13.21
N LYS A 99 -5.02 -11.88 -14.16
CA LYS A 99 -4.80 -12.15 -15.59
C LYS A 99 -3.43 -11.68 -16.04
N GLY A 100 -2.33 -12.00 -15.37
CA GLY A 100 -1.05 -11.43 -15.79
C GLY A 100 0.07 -11.61 -14.80
N GLY A 101 0.70 -10.50 -14.44
CA GLY A 101 1.89 -10.47 -13.60
C GLY A 101 1.92 -9.27 -12.68
N VAL A 102 3.08 -9.02 -12.09
CA VAL A 102 3.33 -7.86 -11.23
C VAL A 102 4.47 -7.05 -11.85
N VAL A 103 4.31 -5.73 -11.90
CA VAL A 103 5.37 -4.79 -12.29
C VAL A 103 5.83 -4.04 -11.06
N GLY A 104 7.10 -4.20 -10.73
CA GLY A 104 7.78 -3.40 -9.73
C GLY A 104 8.89 -2.57 -10.34
N THR A 105 9.62 -1.83 -9.51
CA THR A 105 10.82 -1.10 -9.96
C THR A 105 12.08 -1.95 -9.75
N LEU A 106 13.22 -1.44 -10.22
CA LEU A 106 14.54 -1.95 -9.85
C LEU A 106 14.77 -2.03 -8.32
N MET A 107 14.06 -1.24 -7.52
CA MET A 107 14.17 -1.23 -6.06
C MET A 107 13.38 -2.35 -5.36
N THR A 108 12.53 -3.06 -6.10
CA THR A 108 11.70 -4.15 -5.55
C THR A 108 12.57 -5.23 -4.94
N ASN A 109 12.26 -5.63 -3.70
CA ASN A 109 13.00 -6.60 -2.92
C ASN A 109 13.08 -7.97 -3.63
N LEU A 110 14.24 -8.62 -3.53
CA LEU A 110 14.46 -9.95 -4.11
C LEU A 110 13.52 -11.03 -3.52
N GLY A 111 13.15 -10.90 -2.24
CA GLY A 111 12.20 -11.77 -1.57
C GLY A 111 10.82 -11.74 -2.21
N MET A 112 10.37 -10.56 -2.66
CA MET A 112 9.10 -10.42 -3.39
C MET A 112 9.17 -11.16 -4.73
N GLU A 113 10.23 -10.95 -5.52
CA GLU A 113 10.42 -11.62 -6.81
C GLU A 113 10.45 -13.15 -6.65
N ASN A 114 11.20 -13.65 -5.66
CA ASN A 114 11.25 -15.08 -5.35
C ASN A 114 9.88 -15.62 -4.92
N GLY A 115 9.14 -14.87 -4.10
CA GLY A 115 7.79 -15.24 -3.68
C GLY A 115 6.82 -15.32 -4.86
N LEU A 116 6.85 -14.36 -5.77
CA LEU A 116 6.02 -14.37 -6.98
C LEU A 116 6.37 -15.54 -7.90
N LYS A 117 7.67 -15.83 -8.06
CA LYS A 117 8.16 -16.96 -8.86
C LYS A 117 7.66 -18.30 -8.33
N GLN A 118 7.62 -18.49 -7.01
CA GLN A 118 7.05 -19.71 -6.39
C GLN A 118 5.55 -19.87 -6.67
N LEU A 119 4.83 -18.77 -6.84
CA LEU A 119 3.41 -18.76 -7.21
C LEU A 119 3.18 -18.85 -8.72
N GLY A 120 4.25 -18.91 -9.54
CA GLY A 120 4.15 -18.88 -11.00
C GLY A 120 3.69 -17.53 -11.55
N ILE A 121 3.77 -16.46 -10.77
CA ILE A 121 3.35 -15.11 -11.18
C ILE A 121 4.52 -14.44 -11.92
N PRO A 122 4.35 -14.04 -13.20
CA PRO A 122 5.36 -13.27 -13.92
C PRO A 122 5.66 -11.95 -13.22
N PHE A 123 6.94 -11.62 -13.07
CA PHE A 123 7.39 -10.35 -12.51
C PHE A 123 8.21 -9.56 -13.53
N SER A 124 8.02 -8.25 -13.57
CA SER A 124 8.76 -7.34 -14.46
C SER A 124 9.32 -6.18 -13.66
N ARG A 125 10.58 -5.82 -13.94
CA ARG A 125 11.25 -4.68 -13.34
C ARG A 125 11.24 -3.50 -14.32
N ALA A 126 10.65 -2.40 -13.89
CA ALA A 126 10.72 -1.10 -14.55
C ALA A 126 11.86 -0.25 -13.95
N ALA A 127 12.29 0.77 -14.69
CA ALA A 127 13.15 1.81 -14.12
C ALA A 127 12.46 2.52 -12.96
N VAL A 128 13.24 3.19 -12.10
CA VAL A 128 12.69 3.87 -10.92
C VAL A 128 11.84 5.06 -11.35
N GLY A 129 10.58 5.07 -10.91
CA GLY A 129 9.63 6.15 -11.17
C GLY A 129 8.27 5.62 -11.65
N ASP A 130 7.19 6.26 -11.19
CA ASP A 130 5.82 5.83 -11.44
C ASP A 130 5.47 5.76 -12.92
N ARG A 131 6.05 6.68 -13.70
CA ARG A 131 5.89 6.72 -15.16
C ARG A 131 6.34 5.42 -15.82
N TYR A 132 7.52 4.91 -15.49
CA TYR A 132 8.05 3.69 -16.11
C TYR A 132 7.27 2.46 -15.69
N VAL A 133 6.79 2.44 -14.45
CA VAL A 133 5.89 1.38 -14.00
C VAL A 133 4.60 1.44 -14.81
N MET A 134 3.98 2.61 -14.96
CA MET A 134 2.75 2.77 -15.73
C MET A 134 2.92 2.41 -17.21
N GLU A 135 4.02 2.82 -17.84
CA GLU A 135 4.35 2.42 -19.22
C GLU A 135 4.41 0.90 -19.37
N GLN A 136 5.11 0.20 -18.46
CA GLN A 136 5.14 -1.27 -18.47
C GLN A 136 3.79 -1.91 -18.14
N LEU A 137 2.98 -1.31 -17.26
CA LEU A 137 1.62 -1.78 -16.99
C LEU A 137 0.79 -1.70 -18.27
N VAL A 138 0.85 -0.58 -19.01
CA VAL A 138 0.08 -0.36 -20.26
C VAL A 138 0.55 -1.28 -21.39
N GLU A 139 1.86 -1.40 -21.60
CA GLU A 139 2.42 -2.36 -22.58
C GLU A 139 1.97 -3.79 -22.29
N LYS A 140 1.80 -4.11 -21.01
CA LYS A 140 1.36 -5.43 -20.55
C LYS A 140 -0.15 -5.49 -20.28
N ALA A 141 -0.92 -4.41 -20.45
CA ALA A 141 -2.32 -4.27 -19.98
C ALA A 141 -3.33 -5.16 -20.70
N GLY A 142 -2.92 -5.89 -21.74
CA GLY A 142 -3.64 -7.08 -22.20
C GLY A 142 -3.66 -8.23 -21.18
N ARG A 143 -2.97 -8.06 -20.06
CA ARG A 143 -2.84 -8.93 -18.90
C ARG A 143 -3.06 -8.06 -17.65
N SER A 144 -3.96 -8.38 -16.72
CA SER A 144 -4.13 -7.63 -15.46
C SER A 144 -2.79 -7.57 -14.69
N VAL A 145 -2.28 -6.36 -14.42
CA VAL A 145 -0.96 -6.15 -13.81
C VAL A 145 -1.07 -5.25 -12.58
N LEU A 146 -0.32 -5.61 -11.52
CA LEU A 146 -0.25 -4.86 -10.25
C LEU A 146 1.07 -4.08 -10.13
N LYS A 147 1.02 -2.91 -9.47
CA LYS A 147 2.17 -2.03 -9.17
C LYS A 147 2.68 -2.24 -7.74
N THR A 148 4.01 -2.30 -7.55
CA THR A 148 4.62 -2.54 -6.21
C THR A 148 4.96 -1.26 -5.42
N GLN A 149 5.09 -0.11 -6.08
CA GLN A 149 5.14 1.17 -5.37
C GLN A 149 3.73 1.51 -4.92
N ALA A 150 3.55 1.92 -3.66
CA ALA A 150 2.29 2.01 -2.94
C ALA A 150 1.19 2.92 -3.54
N THR A 151 1.36 3.40 -4.76
CA THR A 151 0.29 3.82 -5.67
C THR A 151 -0.36 2.58 -6.31
N LEU A 152 -1.49 2.12 -5.78
CA LEU A 152 -2.26 1.07 -6.42
C LEU A 152 -3.00 1.63 -7.65
N SER A 153 -2.64 1.16 -8.83
CA SER A 153 -3.46 1.34 -10.04
C SER A 153 -4.09 0.00 -10.40
N TYR A 154 -5.34 -0.22 -9.97
CA TYR A 154 -6.15 -1.32 -10.48
C TYR A 154 -6.79 -0.89 -11.80
N LEU A 155 -6.37 -1.49 -12.92
CA LEU A 155 -7.15 -1.46 -14.16
C LEU A 155 -8.33 -2.43 -13.98
N ILE A 156 -9.39 -1.94 -13.34
CA ILE A 156 -10.72 -2.56 -13.40
C ILE A 156 -11.27 -2.27 -14.80
N ARG A 157 -11.60 -3.33 -15.55
CA ARG A 157 -12.60 -3.25 -16.62
C ARG A 157 -13.90 -3.78 -16.09
#